data_AF-A0A2N3B1U0-F1
#
_entry.id   AF-A0A2N3B1U0-F1
#
_cell.length_a   1.000
_cell.length_b   1.000
_cell.length_c   1.000
_cell.angle_alpha   90.00
_cell.angle_beta   90.00
_cell.angle_gamma   90.00
#
_symmetry.space_group_name_H-M   'P 1'
#
loop_
_entity.id
_entity.type
_entity.pdbx_description
1 polymer ?
#
loop_
_entity_poly.entity_id
_entity_poly.type
_entity_poly.pdbx_seq_one_letter_code
_entity_poly.pdbx_strand_id
1 'polypeptide(L)'
;MGKGAPTVRQSTREERRQISELQRETKVKAEAMLREAAGDSYDTGFAYARRAGKDESFAHQLGVLNAVSAIILQRNAVNSHETHEMQGETIPFNLLPPDEGRAAIIEYLVWKFLPERADQSKFAPALAAFKARIFEDAEREKDDQLPFTMIYACRYDWQCYIADKLRPSP
;
A
#
# COMPACT_ATOMS: atom_id res chain seq x y z
N MET A 1 2.64 -26.93 18.85
CA MET A 1 2.94 -25.55 18.43
C MET A 1 2.33 -25.36 17.05
N GLY A 2 1.18 -24.68 16.96
CA GLY A 2 0.50 -24.45 15.69
C GLY A 2 1.34 -23.52 14.82
N LYS A 3 1.50 -23.83 13.53
CA LYS A 3 2.05 -22.88 12.56
C LYS A 3 1.14 -21.64 12.59
N GLY A 4 1.67 -20.49 13.03
CA GLY A 4 0.92 -19.24 13.02
C GLY A 4 0.44 -18.92 11.60
N ALA A 5 -0.73 -18.29 11.49
CA ALA A 5 -1.24 -17.82 10.21
C ALA A 5 -0.17 -16.92 9.54
N PRO A 6 0.02 -17.02 8.21
CA PRO A 6 0.97 -16.17 7.51
C PRO A 6 0.57 -14.70 7.63
N THR A 7 1.56 -13.83 7.84
CA THR A 7 1.37 -12.36 7.81
C THR A 7 0.87 -11.89 6.44
N VAL A 8 0.23 -10.72 6.35
CA VAL A 8 -0.24 -10.11 5.09
C VAL A 8 0.89 -10.05 4.05
N ARG A 9 2.11 -9.74 4.49
CA ARG A 9 3.29 -9.67 3.64
C ARG A 9 3.75 -11.04 3.14
N GLN A 10 3.63 -12.10 3.95
CA GLN A 10 3.97 -13.46 3.52
C GLN A 10 2.99 -13.95 2.46
N SER A 11 1.70 -13.76 2.68
CA SER A 11 0.65 -14.13 1.73
C SER A 11 0.81 -13.40 0.40
N THR A 12 1.03 -12.08 0.45
CA THR A 12 1.22 -11.27 -0.77
C THR A 12 2.51 -11.63 -1.52
N ARG A 13 3.56 -12.11 -0.87
CA ARG A 13 4.77 -12.62 -1.54
C ARG A 13 4.54 -13.94 -2.27
N GLU A 14 3.76 -14.84 -1.68
CA GLU A 14 3.40 -16.10 -2.33
C GLU A 14 2.52 -15.84 -3.55
N GLU A 15 1.56 -14.93 -3.43
CA GLU A 15 0.73 -14.48 -4.56
C GLU A 15 1.56 -13.80 -5.65
N ARG A 16 2.49 -12.90 -5.30
CA ARG A 16 3.46 -12.32 -6.27
C ARG A 16 4.20 -13.41 -7.05
N ARG A 17 4.64 -14.48 -6.37
CA ARG A 17 5.34 -15.59 -7.01
C ARG A 17 4.43 -16.32 -7.99
N GLN A 18 3.21 -16.68 -7.57
CA GLN A 18 2.24 -17.34 -8.44
C GLN A 18 1.90 -16.49 -9.66
N ILE A 19 1.70 -15.17 -9.47
CA ILE A 19 1.43 -14.22 -10.54
C ILE A 19 2.64 -14.08 -11.48
N SER A 20 3.87 -14.12 -10.96
CA SER A 20 5.08 -13.99 -11.77
C SER A 20 5.26 -15.13 -12.79
N GLU A 21 4.70 -16.30 -12.51
CA GLU A 21 4.74 -17.51 -13.35
C GLU A 21 3.65 -17.52 -14.43
N LEU A 22 2.70 -16.56 -14.40
CA LEU A 22 1.64 -16.45 -15.39
C LEU A 22 2.15 -16.02 -16.78
N GLN A 23 1.44 -16.44 -17.82
CA GLN A 23 1.68 -15.95 -19.18
C GLN A 23 1.42 -14.43 -19.29
N ARG A 24 2.11 -13.78 -20.24
CA ARG A 24 2.04 -12.33 -20.44
C ARG A 24 0.61 -11.80 -20.59
N GLU A 25 -0.23 -12.49 -21.37
CA GLU A 25 -1.63 -12.10 -21.57
C GLU A 25 -2.45 -12.16 -20.27
N THR A 26 -2.18 -13.15 -19.42
CA THR A 26 -2.83 -13.29 -18.11
C THR A 26 -2.38 -12.19 -17.15
N LYS A 27 -1.11 -11.75 -17.21
CA LYS A 27 -0.62 -10.62 -16.42
C LYS A 27 -1.28 -9.30 -16.82
N VAL A 28 -1.53 -9.07 -18.12
CA VAL A 28 -2.26 -7.87 -18.60
C VAL A 28 -3.69 -7.86 -18.08
N LYS A 29 -4.37 -9.01 -18.09
CA LYS A 29 -5.72 -9.13 -17.51
C LYS A 29 -5.71 -8.91 -16.00
N ALA A 30 -4.77 -9.54 -15.28
CA ALA A 30 -4.64 -9.38 -13.84
C ALA A 30 -4.37 -7.92 -13.43
N GLU A 31 -3.50 -7.23 -14.15
CA GLU A 31 -3.23 -5.80 -13.97
C GLU A 31 -4.50 -4.94 -14.12
N ALA A 32 -5.27 -5.14 -15.19
CA ALA A 32 -6.51 -4.40 -15.42
C ALA A 32 -7.52 -4.66 -14.28
N MET A 33 -7.68 -5.92 -13.87
CA MET A 33 -8.55 -6.31 -12.77
C MET A 33 -8.11 -5.70 -11.44
N LEU A 34 -6.80 -5.63 -11.16
CA LEU A 34 -6.29 -5.01 -9.94
C LEU A 34 -6.62 -3.52 -9.91
N ARG A 35 -6.43 -2.80 -11.02
CA ARG A 35 -6.76 -1.37 -11.10
C ARG A 35 -8.24 -1.10 -10.92
N GLU A 36 -9.07 -1.86 -11.61
CA GLU A 36 -10.53 -1.76 -11.54
C GLU A 36 -11.01 -2.06 -10.12
N ALA A 37 -10.63 -3.20 -9.55
CA ALA A 37 -11.04 -3.60 -8.20
C ALA A 37 -10.57 -2.60 -7.12
N ALA A 38 -9.33 -2.10 -7.21
CA ALA A 38 -8.82 -1.10 -6.29
C ALA A 38 -9.56 0.25 -6.44
N GLY A 39 -9.79 0.68 -7.68
CA GLY A 39 -10.51 1.92 -8.00
C GLY A 39 -11.95 1.89 -7.51
N ASP A 40 -12.71 0.84 -7.84
CA ASP A 40 -14.10 0.68 -7.44
C ASP A 40 -14.25 0.61 -5.92
N SER A 41 -13.33 -0.07 -5.25
CA SER A 41 -13.32 -0.19 -3.79
C SER A 41 -13.00 1.13 -3.11
N TYR A 42 -12.05 1.90 -3.67
CA TYR A 42 -11.78 3.26 -3.23
C TYR A 42 -13.03 4.14 -3.36
N ASP A 43 -13.63 4.18 -4.54
CA ASP A 43 -14.77 5.05 -4.84
C ASP A 43 -15.98 4.68 -3.97
N THR A 44 -16.18 3.39 -3.73
CA THR A 44 -17.21 2.90 -2.80
C THR A 44 -16.99 3.40 -1.37
N GLY A 45 -15.76 3.28 -0.85
CA GLY A 45 -15.41 3.75 0.50
C GLY A 45 -15.55 5.26 0.64
N PHE A 46 -15.01 6.00 -0.34
CA PHE A 46 -15.09 7.46 -0.38
C PHE A 46 -16.54 7.93 -0.42
N ALA A 47 -17.34 7.42 -1.37
CA ALA A 47 -18.74 7.81 -1.52
C ALA A 47 -19.57 7.45 -0.28
N TYR A 48 -19.31 6.30 0.35
CA TYR A 48 -19.98 5.90 1.59
C TYR A 48 -19.73 6.91 2.72
N ALA A 49 -18.47 7.29 2.97
CA ALA A 49 -18.12 8.28 3.98
C ALA A 49 -18.76 9.65 3.69
N ARG A 50 -18.73 10.11 2.43
CA ARG A 50 -19.36 11.37 2.02
C ARG A 50 -20.87 11.37 2.24
N ARG A 51 -21.56 10.27 1.90
CA ARG A 51 -23.00 10.11 2.17
C ARG A 51 -23.32 10.07 3.66
N ALA A 52 -22.40 9.57 4.49
CA ALA A 52 -22.50 9.60 5.94
C ALA A 52 -22.15 10.97 6.57
N GLY A 53 -21.96 12.02 5.75
CA GLY A 53 -21.69 13.38 6.22
C GLY A 53 -20.26 13.59 6.74
N LYS A 54 -19.33 12.67 6.44
CA LYS A 54 -17.91 12.83 6.82
C LYS A 54 -17.20 13.79 5.88
N ASP A 55 -16.19 14.48 6.40
CA ASP A 55 -15.35 15.37 5.60
C ASP A 55 -14.53 14.61 4.54
N GLU A 56 -13.90 15.36 3.65
CA GLU A 56 -13.15 14.82 2.53
C GLU A 56 -11.91 14.04 2.98
N SER A 57 -11.24 14.48 4.06
CA SER A 57 -10.05 13.80 4.58
C SER A 57 -10.41 12.41 5.12
N PHE A 58 -11.46 12.31 5.91
CA PHE A 58 -11.97 11.04 6.40
C PHE A 58 -12.45 10.14 5.25
N ALA A 59 -13.16 10.72 4.27
CA ALA A 59 -13.62 9.96 3.11
C ALA A 59 -12.45 9.41 2.29
N HIS A 60 -11.39 10.19 2.11
CA HIS A 60 -10.16 9.75 1.47
C HIS A 60 -9.53 8.57 2.21
N GLN A 61 -9.34 8.68 3.53
CA GLN A 61 -8.78 7.60 4.35
C GLN A 61 -9.59 6.30 4.25
N LEU A 62 -10.93 6.40 4.26
CA LEU A 62 -11.78 5.23 4.09
C LEU A 62 -11.67 4.63 2.67
N GLY A 63 -11.56 5.47 1.64
CA GLY A 63 -11.31 5.02 0.27
C GLY A 63 -10.00 4.25 0.15
N VAL A 64 -8.89 4.80 0.67
CA VAL A 64 -7.57 4.14 0.67
C VAL A 64 -7.64 2.79 1.41
N LEU A 65 -8.23 2.77 2.60
CA LEU A 65 -8.39 1.53 3.38
C LEU A 65 -9.20 0.48 2.64
N ASN A 66 -10.29 0.86 1.99
CA ASN A 66 -11.12 -0.07 1.21
C ASN A 66 -10.39 -0.63 0.00
N ALA A 67 -9.61 0.19 -0.72
CA ALA A 67 -8.78 -0.29 -1.83
C ALA A 67 -7.76 -1.33 -1.36
N VAL A 68 -7.03 -1.05 -0.28
CA VAL A 68 -6.08 -1.99 0.31
C VAL A 68 -6.78 -3.28 0.74
N SER A 69 -7.91 -3.16 1.43
CA SER A 69 -8.68 -4.31 1.94
C SER A 69 -9.18 -5.20 0.81
N ALA A 70 -9.70 -4.61 -0.28
CA ALA A 70 -10.25 -5.35 -1.40
C ALA A 70 -9.19 -6.20 -2.11
N ILE A 71 -7.98 -5.67 -2.26
CA ILE A 71 -6.88 -6.36 -2.96
C ILE A 71 -6.18 -7.35 -2.03
N ILE A 72 -5.84 -6.95 -0.80
CA ILE A 72 -5.05 -7.78 0.11
C ILE A 72 -5.86 -8.93 0.70
N LEU A 73 -7.15 -8.73 0.99
CA LEU A 73 -7.95 -9.75 1.69
C LEU A 73 -8.69 -10.69 0.75
N GLN A 74 -8.85 -10.32 -0.52
CA GLN A 74 -9.64 -11.07 -1.51
C GLN A 74 -11.01 -11.57 -0.96
N ARG A 75 -11.63 -10.83 -0.02
CA ARG A 75 -12.90 -11.14 0.68
C ARG A 75 -12.88 -12.20 1.79
N ASN A 76 -11.73 -12.55 2.36
CA ASN A 76 -11.66 -13.42 3.54
C ASN A 76 -11.87 -12.66 4.86
N ALA A 77 -12.39 -13.36 5.88
CA ALA A 77 -12.56 -12.80 7.22
C ALA A 77 -11.20 -12.50 7.85
N VAL A 78 -11.05 -11.27 8.33
CA VAL A 78 -9.79 -10.71 8.82
C VAL A 78 -9.67 -10.91 10.32
N ASN A 79 -8.49 -11.31 10.80
CA ASN A 79 -8.18 -11.19 12.22
C ASN A 79 -7.66 -9.77 12.56
N SER A 80 -7.59 -9.44 13.84
CA SER A 80 -7.16 -8.11 14.29
C SER A 80 -5.73 -7.77 13.89
N HIS A 81 -4.85 -8.76 13.78
CA HIS A 81 -3.46 -8.57 13.39
C HIS A 81 -3.33 -8.16 11.91
N GLU A 82 -4.02 -8.86 11.01
CA GLU A 82 -4.11 -8.53 9.59
C GLU A 82 -4.71 -7.14 9.36
N THR A 83 -5.68 -6.74 10.20
CA THR A 83 -6.26 -5.38 10.17
C THR A 83 -5.22 -4.30 10.42
N HIS A 84 -4.36 -4.49 11.43
CA HIS A 84 -3.28 -3.55 11.73
C HIS A 84 -2.22 -3.51 10.64
N GLU A 85 -1.90 -4.65 10.03
CA GLU A 85 -0.94 -4.70 8.93
C GLU A 85 -1.44 -3.94 7.69
N MET A 86 -2.72 -4.11 7.34
CA MET A 86 -3.34 -3.35 6.24
C MET A 86 -3.37 -1.85 6.51
N GLN A 87 -3.74 -1.43 7.72
CA GLN A 87 -3.72 0.00 8.07
C GLN A 87 -2.34 0.61 7.86
N GLY A 88 -1.28 -0.13 8.19
CA GLY A 88 0.09 0.28 7.95
C GLY A 88 0.46 0.50 6.48
N GLU A 89 -0.17 -0.23 5.55
CA GLU A 89 0.01 -0.05 4.10
C GLU A 89 -0.63 1.25 3.58
N THR A 90 -1.60 1.81 4.29
CA THR A 90 -2.33 3.03 3.87
C THR A 90 -1.62 4.33 4.20
N ILE A 91 -0.72 4.30 5.19
CA ILE A 91 -0.17 5.51 5.84
C ILE A 91 0.41 6.52 4.84
N PRO A 92 1.27 6.13 3.87
CA PRO A 92 1.87 7.11 2.95
C PRO A 92 0.84 7.81 2.06
N PHE A 93 -0.28 7.13 1.77
CA PHE A 93 -1.28 7.59 0.81
C PHE A 93 -2.35 8.47 1.44
N ASN A 94 -2.68 8.23 2.71
CA ASN A 94 -3.65 9.03 3.47
C ASN A 94 -3.25 10.53 3.62
N LEU A 95 -1.99 10.85 3.34
CA LEU A 95 -1.45 12.21 3.43
C LEU A 95 -1.61 13.02 2.14
N LEU A 96 -2.07 12.38 1.06
CA LEU A 96 -2.22 13.00 -0.24
C LEU A 96 -3.62 13.62 -0.41
N PRO A 97 -3.77 14.60 -1.31
CA PRO A 97 -5.09 15.00 -1.80
C PRO A 97 -5.85 13.80 -2.38
N PRO A 98 -7.20 13.76 -2.32
CA PRO A 98 -7.98 12.59 -2.71
C PRO A 98 -7.68 12.04 -4.10
N ASP A 99 -7.54 12.90 -5.11
CA ASP A 99 -7.29 12.48 -6.49
C ASP A 99 -5.89 11.87 -6.65
N GLU A 100 -4.89 12.51 -6.04
CA GLU A 100 -3.50 12.03 -6.03
C GLU A 100 -3.38 10.73 -5.23
N GLY A 101 -4.00 10.67 -4.06
CA GLY A 101 -3.98 9.51 -3.18
C GLY A 101 -4.72 8.31 -3.78
N ARG A 102 -5.82 8.54 -4.48
CA ARG A 102 -6.52 7.50 -5.27
C ARG A 102 -5.61 6.93 -6.35
N ALA A 103 -4.99 7.78 -7.16
CA ALA A 103 -4.08 7.31 -8.22
C ALA A 103 -2.86 6.58 -7.65
N ALA A 104 -2.28 7.11 -6.58
CA ALA A 104 -1.10 6.54 -5.92
C ALA A 104 -1.39 5.17 -5.30
N ILE A 105 -2.51 5.01 -4.56
CA ILE A 105 -2.82 3.73 -3.93
C ILE A 105 -3.11 2.63 -4.96
N ILE A 106 -3.80 2.97 -6.05
CA ILE A 106 -4.11 2.01 -7.13
C ILE A 106 -2.82 1.49 -7.75
N GLU A 107 -1.90 2.36 -8.18
CA GLU A 107 -0.64 1.90 -8.78
C GLU A 107 0.31 1.26 -7.77
N TYR A 108 0.25 1.67 -6.49
CA TYR A 108 0.97 0.99 -5.43
C TYR A 108 0.51 -0.47 -5.27
N LEU A 109 -0.80 -0.71 -5.29
CA LEU A 109 -1.36 -2.06 -5.22
C LEU A 109 -1.01 -2.87 -6.47
N VAL A 110 -1.02 -2.26 -7.66
CA VAL A 110 -0.50 -2.92 -8.88
C VAL A 110 0.97 -3.28 -8.69
N TRP A 111 1.80 -2.36 -8.20
CA TRP A 111 3.23 -2.62 -7.94
C TRP A 111 3.44 -3.74 -6.92
N LYS A 112 2.51 -3.87 -5.96
CA LYS A 112 2.53 -4.92 -4.95
C LYS A 112 2.36 -6.32 -5.55
N PHE A 113 1.78 -6.48 -6.73
CA PHE A 113 1.59 -7.82 -7.33
C PHE A 113 2.27 -7.99 -8.69
N LEU A 114 2.42 -6.90 -9.43
CA LEU A 114 2.98 -6.81 -10.77
C LEU A 114 3.92 -5.58 -10.88
N PRO A 115 5.09 -5.60 -10.22
CA PRO A 115 6.01 -4.45 -10.16
C PRO A 115 6.39 -3.85 -11.52
N GLU A 116 6.51 -4.70 -12.55
CA GLU A 116 6.89 -4.33 -13.91
C GLU A 116 5.76 -3.66 -14.71
N ARG A 117 4.53 -3.70 -14.20
CA ARG A 117 3.33 -3.15 -14.85
C ARG A 117 2.80 -1.89 -14.19
N ALA A 118 3.28 -1.58 -12.99
CA ALA A 118 2.84 -0.42 -12.24
C ALA A 118 3.45 0.88 -12.77
N ASP A 119 2.64 1.92 -12.85
CA ASP A 119 3.11 3.26 -13.12
C ASP A 119 3.68 3.89 -11.84
N GLN A 120 4.98 3.73 -11.64
CA GLN A 120 5.68 4.27 -10.46
C GLN A 120 5.60 5.80 -10.38
N SER A 121 5.33 6.52 -11.48
CA SER A 121 5.18 7.97 -11.43
C SER A 121 4.00 8.42 -10.56
N LYS A 122 3.03 7.53 -10.32
CA LYS A 122 1.85 7.82 -9.50
C LYS A 122 2.07 7.68 -8.00
N PHE A 123 2.95 6.77 -7.56
CA PHE A 123 3.12 6.48 -6.13
C PHE A 123 4.53 6.75 -5.59
N ALA A 124 5.57 6.69 -6.43
CA ALA A 124 6.94 6.92 -5.98
C ALA A 124 7.15 8.33 -5.38
N PRO A 125 6.57 9.43 -5.94
CA PRO A 125 6.67 10.74 -5.32
C PRO A 125 6.07 10.79 -3.92
N ALA A 126 4.94 10.10 -3.70
CA ALA A 126 4.30 10.03 -2.40
C ALA A 126 5.18 9.30 -1.37
N LEU A 127 5.78 8.17 -1.75
CA LEU A 127 6.69 7.43 -0.88
C LEU A 127 7.98 8.22 -0.58
N ALA A 128 8.47 8.99 -1.55
CA ALA A 128 9.61 9.89 -1.36
C ALA A 128 9.28 11.04 -0.40
N ALA A 129 8.11 11.67 -0.53
CA ALA A 129 7.64 12.70 0.38
C ALA A 129 7.42 12.14 1.80
N PHE A 130 6.83 10.95 1.90
CA PHE A 130 6.63 10.29 3.19
C PHE A 130 7.97 9.94 3.87
N LYS A 131 8.95 9.47 3.10
CA LYS A 131 10.33 9.30 3.60
C LYS A 131 10.87 10.61 4.15
N ALA A 132 10.82 11.70 3.39
CA ALA A 132 11.35 13.00 3.83
C ALA A 132 10.73 13.41 5.17
N ARG A 133 9.41 13.27 5.29
CA ARG A 133 8.68 13.54 6.55
C ARG A 133 9.16 12.68 7.72
N ILE A 134 9.39 11.37 7.52
CA ILE A 134 9.92 10.49 8.58
C ILE A 134 11.28 10.99 9.10
N PHE A 135 12.16 11.45 8.19
CA PHE A 135 13.46 12.01 8.58
C PHE A 135 13.31 13.38 9.28
N GLU A 136 12.43 14.25 8.79
CA GLU A 136 12.15 15.55 9.44
C GLU A 136 11.59 15.38 10.85
N ASP A 137 10.66 14.44 11.05
CA ASP A 137 10.06 14.17 12.36
C ASP A 137 11.11 13.59 13.33
N ALA A 138 11.98 12.69 12.84
CA ALA A 138 13.09 12.14 13.61
C ALA A 138 14.12 13.21 14.04
N GLU A 139 14.45 14.16 13.16
CA GLU A 139 15.33 15.29 13.48
C GLU A 139 14.73 16.17 14.60
N ARG A 140 13.42 16.42 14.56
CA ARG A 140 12.72 17.19 15.61
C ARG A 140 12.73 16.47 16.95
N GLU A 141 12.60 15.15 16.93
CA GLU A 141 12.61 14.29 18.12
C GLU A 141 14.03 13.96 18.62
N LYS A 142 15.07 14.32 17.87
CA LYS A 142 16.48 13.96 18.12
C LYS A 142 16.69 12.45 18.21
N ASP A 143 15.96 11.69 17.40
CA ASP A 143 16.09 10.24 17.30
C ASP A 143 16.63 9.83 15.93
N ASP A 144 17.95 9.86 15.80
CA ASP A 144 18.66 9.50 14.57
C ASP A 144 18.46 8.03 14.17
N GLN A 145 17.95 7.17 15.07
CA GLN A 145 17.77 5.73 14.83
C GLN A 145 16.34 5.38 14.39
N LEU A 146 15.35 6.17 14.80
CA LEU A 146 13.95 5.98 14.43
C LEU A 146 13.70 5.84 12.91
N PRO A 147 14.21 6.72 12.02
CA PRO A 147 13.88 6.65 10.59
C PRO A 147 14.44 5.38 9.95
N PHE A 148 15.64 4.96 10.37
CA PHE A 148 16.24 3.71 9.92
C PHE A 148 15.48 2.50 10.46
N THR A 149 15.10 2.52 11.73
CA THR A 149 14.30 1.45 12.33
C THR A 149 12.96 1.29 11.62
N MET A 150 12.26 2.40 11.34
CA MET A 150 11.00 2.39 10.62
C MET A 150 11.15 1.88 9.18
N ILE A 151 12.14 2.36 8.43
CA ILE A 151 12.31 2.01 7.02
C ILE A 151 12.86 0.58 6.87
N TYR A 152 13.89 0.21 7.62
CA TYR A 152 14.57 -1.08 7.48
C TYR A 152 13.87 -2.23 8.20
N ALA A 153 12.89 -1.96 9.08
CA ALA A 153 11.99 -3.00 9.59
C ALA A 153 11.28 -3.76 8.46
N CYS A 154 11.07 -3.13 7.30
CA CYS A 154 10.46 -3.74 6.12
C CYS A 154 9.15 -4.47 6.43
N ARG A 155 8.39 -4.00 7.41
CA ARG A 155 7.12 -4.61 7.82
C ARG A 155 6.05 -4.44 6.74
N TYR A 156 6.05 -3.29 6.08
CA TYR A 156 5.16 -2.95 4.96
C TYR A 156 5.94 -2.93 3.64
N ASP A 157 5.27 -3.15 2.52
CA ASP A 157 5.98 -3.19 1.24
C ASP A 157 6.50 -1.81 0.81
N TRP A 158 5.84 -0.73 1.21
CA TRP A 158 6.34 0.64 0.99
C TRP A 158 7.66 0.91 1.72
N GLN A 159 7.87 0.30 2.91
CA GLN A 159 9.14 0.39 3.63
C GLN A 159 10.27 -0.28 2.84
N CYS A 160 9.96 -1.44 2.25
CA CYS A 160 10.90 -2.15 1.38
C CYS A 160 11.23 -1.33 0.13
N TYR A 161 10.21 -0.75 -0.50
CA TYR A 161 10.40 0.13 -1.65
C TYR A 161 11.35 1.28 -1.32
N ILE A 162 11.11 1.97 -0.20
CA ILE A 162 11.97 3.08 0.25
C ILE A 162 13.39 2.57 0.56
N ALA A 163 13.53 1.43 1.25
CA ALA A 163 14.82 0.85 1.60
C ALA A 163 15.64 0.45 0.36
N ASP A 164 15.00 -0.12 -0.66
CA ASP A 164 15.66 -0.51 -1.91
C ASP A 164 16.11 0.71 -2.72
N LYS A 165 15.33 1.80 -2.71
CA LYS A 165 15.71 3.08 -3.33
C LYS A 165 16.78 3.85 -2.54
N LEU A 166 17.01 3.46 -1.28
CA LEU A 166 18.05 4.04 -0.41
C LEU A 166 19.42 3.39 -0.56
N ARG A 167 19.50 2.20 -1.16
CA ARG A 167 20.80 1.56 -1.37
C ARG A 167 21.63 2.41 -2.35
N PRO A 168 22.89 2.76 -2.01
CA PRO A 168 23.79 3.35 -2.99
C PRO A 168 23.88 2.39 -4.18
N SER A 169 23.73 2.91 -5.40
CA SER A 169 24.00 2.14 -6.61
C SER A 169 25.42 1.55 -6.50
N PRO A 170 25.60 0.25 -6.79
CA PRO A 170 26.91 -0.38 -6.76
C PRO A 170 27.91 0.28 -7.72
#